data_AF-A0A534QVD3-F1
#
_entry.id   AF-A0A534QVD3-F1
#
_cell.length_a   1.000
_cell.length_b   1.000
_cell.length_c   1.000
_cell.angle_alpha   90.00
_cell.angle_beta   90.00
_cell.angle_gamma   90.00
#
_symmetry.space_group_name_H-M   'P 1'
#
loop_
_entity.id
_entity.type
_entity.pdbx_description
1 polymer ?
#
loop_
_entity_poly.entity_id
_entity_poly.type
_entity_poly.pdbx_seq_one_letter_code
_entity_poly.pdbx_strand_id
1 'polypeptide(L)'
;EAANQLSGALGRLLAIAERYPDLKANQQFARLSDELAGTENRIAVERMRYNDAVREYNAYIKSVPAVVYARAFGFQPQQYFEAPEEAKKVPKVDFGTQGTRQPSPN
;
A
#
# COMPACT_ATOMS: atom_id res chain seq x y z
N GLU A 1 -2.23 4.43 -11.61
CA GLU A 1 -1.18 3.55 -12.19
C GLU A 1 0.24 4.11 -12.04
N ALA A 2 0.53 5.36 -12.43
CA ALA A 2 1.87 5.95 -12.30
C ALA A 2 2.46 5.90 -10.88
N ALA A 3 1.67 6.19 -9.84
CA ALA A 3 2.10 6.11 -8.44
C ALA A 3 2.56 4.69 -8.03
N ASN A 4 1.86 3.66 -8.52
CA ASN A 4 2.19 2.26 -8.23
C ASN A 4 3.51 1.85 -8.87
N GLN A 5 3.79 2.33 -10.10
CA GLN A 5 5.05 2.08 -10.79
C GLN A 5 6.23 2.74 -10.07
N LEU A 6 6.04 3.96 -9.57
CA LEU A 6 7.04 4.66 -8.75
C LEU A 6 7.35 3.88 -7.47
N SER A 7 6.32 3.48 -6.73
CA SER A 7 6.48 2.70 -5.50
C SER A 7 7.24 1.37 -5.74
N GLY A 8 6.93 0.67 -6.84
CA GLY A 8 7.67 -0.53 -7.24
C GLY A 8 9.11 -0.27 -7.70
N ALA A 9 9.40 0.88 -8.32
CA ALA A 9 10.76 1.30 -8.65
C ALA A 9 11.58 1.60 -7.37
N LEU A 10 10.95 2.21 -6.37
CA LEU A 10 11.59 2.50 -5.08
C LEU A 10 11.89 1.25 -4.27
N GLY A 11 10.99 0.26 -4.26
CA GLY A 11 11.26 -1.03 -3.63
C GLY A 11 12.51 -1.71 -4.22
N ARG A 12 12.69 -1.63 -5.54
CA ARG A 12 13.89 -2.13 -6.23
C ARG A 12 15.14 -1.32 -5.89
N LEU A 13 15.02 0.00 -5.81
CA LEU A 13 16.13 0.88 -5.43
C LEU A 13 16.62 0.60 -4.00
N LEU A 14 15.71 0.39 -3.05
CA LEU A 14 16.03 0.03 -1.67
C LEU A 14 16.76 -1.32 -1.60
N ALA A 15 16.30 -2.33 -2.35
CA ALA A 15 16.98 -3.62 -2.44
C ALA A 15 18.40 -3.53 -3.01
N ILE A 16 18.66 -2.56 -3.91
CA ILE A 16 20.01 -2.27 -4.40
C ILE A 16 20.83 -1.57 -3.31
N ALA A 17 20.26 -0.58 -2.61
CA ALA A 17 20.95 0.14 -1.54
C ALA A 17 21.41 -0.75 -0.38
N GLU A 18 20.71 -1.86 -0.11
CA GLU A 18 21.17 -2.88 0.86
C GLU A 18 22.50 -3.54 0.46
N ARG A 19 22.79 -3.64 -0.84
CA ARG A 19 24.03 -4.21 -1.38
C ARG A 19 25.17 -3.18 -1.44
N TYR A 20 24.87 -1.89 -1.28
CA TYR A 20 25.83 -0.77 -1.39
C TYR A 20 25.72 0.17 -0.17
N PRO A 21 26.42 -0.15 0.94
CA PRO A 21 26.35 0.60 2.19
C PRO A 21 26.68 2.09 2.04
N ASP A 22 27.60 2.43 1.13
CA ASP A 22 28.00 3.81 0.86
C ASP A 22 26.84 4.65 0.30
N LEU A 23 25.98 4.05 -0.54
CA LEU A 23 24.79 4.71 -1.06
C LEU A 23 23.76 4.95 0.05
N LYS A 24 23.61 3.96 0.96
CA LYS A 24 22.73 4.06 2.13
C LYS A 24 23.19 5.11 3.13
N ALA A 25 24.51 5.26 3.33
CA ALA A 25 25.10 6.23 4.24
C ALA A 25 25.09 7.67 3.68
N ASN A 26 24.79 7.85 2.38
CA ASN A 26 24.70 9.17 1.78
C ASN A 26 23.48 9.94 2.33
N GLN A 27 23.74 11.08 2.99
CA GLN A 27 22.70 11.93 3.56
C GLN A 27 21.66 12.43 2.54
N GLN A 28 22.04 12.63 1.29
CA GLN A 28 21.10 13.05 0.24
C GLN A 28 20.13 11.92 -0.12
N PHE A 29 20.62 10.68 -0.14
CA PHE A 29 19.81 9.49 -0.39
C PHE A 29 18.84 9.21 0.77
N ALA A 30 19.30 9.37 2.02
CA ALA A 30 18.48 9.21 3.21
C ALA A 30 17.30 10.21 3.21
N ARG A 31 17.57 11.50 2.94
CA ARG A 31 16.52 12.53 2.85
C ARG A 31 15.50 12.23 1.76
N LEU A 32 15.96 11.84 0.57
CA LEU A 32 15.06 11.46 -0.52
C LEU A 32 14.18 10.28 -0.12
N SER A 33 14.75 9.27 0.55
CA SER A 33 14.00 8.11 1.02
C SER A 33 12.92 8.50 2.02
N ASP A 34 13.20 9.43 2.94
CA ASP A 34 12.23 9.94 3.92
C ASP A 34 11.10 10.74 3.24
N GLU A 35 11.43 11.62 2.29
CA GLU A 35 10.43 12.39 1.52
C GLU A 35 9.51 11.47 0.70
N LEU A 36 10.07 10.43 0.10
CA LEU A 36 9.32 9.45 -0.66
C LEU A 36 8.42 8.60 0.25
N ALA A 37 8.90 8.18 1.42
CA ALA A 37 8.07 7.51 2.42
C ALA A 37 6.90 8.40 2.87
N GLY A 38 7.16 9.70 3.09
CA GLY A 38 6.11 10.68 3.38
C GLY A 38 5.09 10.81 2.25
N THR A 39 5.56 10.78 0.99
CA THR A 39 4.70 10.83 -0.20
C THR A 39 3.84 9.57 -0.32
N GLU A 40 4.41 8.38 -0.10
CA GLU A 40 3.68 7.10 -0.13
C GLU A 40 2.61 7.04 0.96
N ASN A 41 2.94 7.48 2.18
CA ASN A 41 1.96 7.59 3.26
C ASN A 41 0.78 8.49 2.87
N ARG A 42 1.05 9.63 2.22
CA ARG A 42 0.00 10.53 1.73
C ARG A 42 -0.84 9.86 0.64
N ILE A 43 -0.23 9.17 -0.32
CA ILE A 43 -0.94 8.42 -1.37
C ILE A 43 -1.85 7.34 -0.74
N ALA A 44 -1.37 6.62 0.28
CA ALA A 44 -2.15 5.62 0.99
C ALA A 44 -3.38 6.23 1.69
N VAL A 45 -3.21 7.38 2.35
CA VAL A 45 -4.32 8.11 2.99
C VAL A 45 -5.34 8.58 1.97
N GLU A 46 -4.90 9.18 0.85
CA GLU A 46 -5.82 9.65 -0.19
C GLU A 46 -6.55 8.50 -0.88
N ARG A 47 -5.88 7.37 -1.09
CA ARG A 47 -6.53 6.13 -1.58
C ARG A 47 -7.63 5.66 -0.64
N MET A 48 -7.38 5.67 0.67
CA MET A 48 -8.38 5.31 1.67
C MET A 48 -9.57 6.28 1.63
N ARG A 49 -9.32 7.59 1.65
CA ARG A 49 -10.36 8.62 1.57
C ARG A 49 -11.21 8.50 0.31
N TYR A 50 -10.59 8.28 -0.84
CA TYR A 50 -11.29 8.03 -2.10
C TYR A 50 -12.19 6.79 -2.00
N ASN A 51 -11.66 5.68 -1.49
CA ASN A 51 -12.41 4.44 -1.36
C ASN A 51 -13.57 4.56 -0.38
N ASP A 52 -13.42 5.31 0.71
CA ASP A 52 -14.50 5.57 1.65
C ASP A 52 -15.60 6.43 1.02
N ALA A 53 -15.24 7.47 0.27
CA ALA A 53 -16.21 8.29 -0.48
C ALA A 53 -16.95 7.47 -1.55
N VAL A 54 -16.24 6.62 -2.30
CA VAL A 54 -16.84 5.70 -3.27
C VAL A 54 -17.76 4.70 -2.58
N ARG A 55 -17.38 4.18 -1.41
CA ARG A 55 -18.21 3.26 -0.63
C ARG A 55 -19.51 3.93 -0.20
N GLU A 56 -19.43 5.15 0.35
CA GLU A 56 -20.59 5.92 0.78
C GLU A 56 -21.53 6.21 -0.39
N TYR A 57 -20.98 6.72 -1.50
CA TYR A 57 -21.74 6.95 -2.73
C TYR A 57 -22.42 5.68 -3.25
N ASN A 58 -21.68 4.57 -3.35
CA ASN A 58 -22.20 3.29 -3.82
C ASN A 58 -23.28 2.73 -2.89
N ALA A 59 -23.15 2.93 -1.57
CA ALA A 59 -24.17 2.53 -0.60
C ALA A 59 -25.41 3.42 -0.73
N TYR A 60 -25.23 4.73 -0.89
CA TYR A 60 -26.30 5.69 -1.04
C TYR A 60 -27.16 5.39 -2.27
N ILE A 61 -26.57 5.26 -3.46
CA ILE A 61 -27.33 4.99 -4.69
C ILE A 61 -28.04 3.62 -4.69
N LYS A 62 -27.64 2.70 -3.79
CA LYS A 62 -28.28 1.38 -3.60
C LYS A 62 -29.36 1.37 -2.51
N SER A 63 -29.46 2.43 -1.72
CA SER A 63 -30.46 2.56 -0.64
C SER A 63 -31.83 3.01 -1.17
N VAL A 64 -32.91 2.66 -0.48
CA VAL A 64 -34.26 3.16 -0.79
C VAL A 64 -34.47 4.49 -0.04
N PRO A 65 -35.00 5.56 -0.67
CA PRO A 65 -35.57 5.62 -2.02
C PRO A 65 -34.57 5.98 -3.14
N ALA A 66 -33.32 6.26 -2.79
CA ALA A 66 -32.31 6.75 -3.73
C ALA A 66 -32.13 5.85 -4.97
N VAL A 67 -32.23 4.53 -4.84
CA VAL A 67 -32.11 3.56 -5.95
C VAL A 67 -33.14 3.78 -7.07
N VAL A 68 -34.32 4.32 -6.75
CA VAL A 68 -35.39 4.58 -7.73
C VAL A 68 -35.00 5.75 -8.62
N TYR A 69 -34.61 6.87 -8.01
CA TYR A 69 -34.16 8.06 -8.73
C TYR A 69 -32.78 7.84 -9.36
N ALA A 70 -31.90 7.06 -8.72
CA ALA A 70 -30.57 6.71 -9.24
C ALA A 70 -30.67 6.02 -10.60
N ARG A 71 -31.60 5.06 -10.74
CA ARG A 71 -31.87 4.40 -12.03
C ARG A 71 -32.52 5.34 -13.04
N ALA A 72 -33.46 6.17 -12.60
CA ALA A 72 -34.17 7.11 -13.47
C ALA A 72 -33.26 8.20 -14.07
N PHE A 73 -32.27 8.68 -13.29
CA PHE A 73 -31.32 9.72 -13.71
C PHE A 73 -29.96 9.15 -14.17
N GLY A 74 -29.77 7.82 -14.17
CA GLY A 74 -28.58 7.16 -14.71
C GLY A 74 -27.35 7.17 -13.81
N PHE A 75 -27.49 7.36 -12.50
CA PHE A 75 -26.38 7.27 -11.54
C PHE A 75 -25.87 5.83 -11.42
N GLN A 76 -24.58 5.62 -11.68
CA GLN A 76 -23.92 4.31 -11.67
C GLN A 76 -22.92 4.19 -10.52
N PRO A 77 -22.66 2.97 -10.00
CA PRO A 77 -21.60 2.75 -9.01
C PRO A 77 -20.22 3.16 -9.53
N GLN A 78 -19.42 3.76 -8.66
CA GLN A 78 -18.02 4.06 -8.92
C GLN A 78 -17.10 2.90 -8.52
N GLN A 79 -15.99 2.76 -9.24
CA GLN A 79 -14.96 1.76 -8.95
C GLN A 79 -14.06 2.23 -7.80
N TYR A 80 -13.56 1.28 -7.00
CA TYR A 80 -12.57 1.56 -5.97
C TYR A 80 -11.18 1.75 -6.59
N PHE A 81 -10.34 2.54 -5.93
CA PHE A 81 -8.93 2.66 -6.24
C PHE A 81 -8.17 1.57 -5.49
N GLU A 82 -7.81 0.52 -6.22
CA GLU A 82 -7.11 -0.63 -5.64
C GLU A 82 -5.59 -0.43 -5.61
N ALA A 83 -4.96 -0.98 -4.56
CA ALA A 83 -3.53 -1.14 -4.52
C ALA A 83 -3.09 -2.20 -5.53
N PRO A 84 -1.93 -2.03 -6.19
CA PRO A 84 -1.39 -3.04 -7.09
C PRO A 84 -1.11 -4.34 -6.31
N GLU A 85 -1.29 -5.50 -6.93
CA GLU A 85 -1.08 -6.82 -6.30
C GLU A 85 0.32 -6.98 -5.68
N GLU A 86 1.32 -6.30 -6.22
CA GLU A 86 2.69 -6.27 -5.69
C GLU A 86 2.78 -5.65 -4.29
N ALA A 87 1.95 -4.65 -3.98
CA ALA A 87 1.87 -4.05 -2.64
C ALA A 87 1.14 -4.94 -1.62
N LYS A 88 0.40 -5.96 -2.08
CA LYS A 88 -0.27 -6.95 -1.22
C LYS A 88 0.65 -8.12 -0.85
N LYS A 89 1.79 -8.30 -1.52
CA LYS A 89 2.77 -9.34 -1.18
C LYS A 89 3.52 -8.94 0.09
N VAL A 90 3.00 -9.35 1.24
CA VAL A 90 3.74 -9.27 2.50
C VAL A 90 4.97 -10.18 2.39
N PRO A 91 6.19 -9.66 2.52
CA PRO A 91 7.38 -10.52 2.52
C PRO A 91 7.28 -11.46 3.72
N LYS A 92 7.33 -12.78 3.46
CA LYS A 92 7.44 -13.78 4.53
C LYS A 92 8.83 -13.65 5.13
N VAL A 93 8.92 -12.96 6.26
CA VAL A 93 10.16 -12.92 7.04
C VAL A 93 10.25 -14.22 7.83
N ASP A 94 11.07 -15.14 7.32
CA ASP A 94 11.44 -16.36 8.03
C ASP A 94 12.65 -16.04 8.93
N PHE A 95 12.37 -15.79 10.21
CA PHE A 95 13.41 -15.73 11.23
C PHE A 95 13.81 -17.16 11.56
N GLY A 96 14.69 -17.74 10.73
CA GLY A 96 15.20 -19.09 10.94
C GLY A 96 15.73 -19.26 12.35
N THR A 97 14.93 -19.86 13.23
CA THR A 97 15.33 -20.28 14.57
C THR A 97 16.20 -21.52 14.41
N GLN A 98 17.48 -21.26 14.14
CA GLN A 98 18.57 -22.21 14.28
C GLN A 98 18.47 -22.86 15.65
N GLY A 99 18.29 -24.18 15.66
CA GLY A 99 18.14 -24.97 16.86
C GLY A 99 19.35 -24.86 17.79
N THR A 100 19.09 -24.59 19.06
CA THR A 100 20.05 -24.83 20.15
C THR A 100 19.36 -25.49 21.34
N ARG A 101 19.52 -26.82 21.37
CA ARG A 101 19.58 -27.74 22.52
C ARG A 101 18.62 -27.50 23.70
N GLN A 102 17.58 -28.33 23.75
CA GLN A 102 16.86 -28.72 24.97
C GLN A 102 17.85 -29.37 25.96
N PRO A 103 17.96 -28.92 27.23
CA PRO A 103 18.63 -29.71 28.26
C PRO A 103 17.68 -30.79 28.80
N SER A 104 18.19 -32.03 28.92
CA SER A 104 17.50 -33.17 29.51
C SER A 104 17.11 -32.91 30.97
N PRO A 105 15.91 -33.32 31.43
CA PRO A 105 15.62 -33.41 32.85
C PRO A 105 16.14 -34.74 33.42
N ASN A 106 16.71 -34.68 34.63
CA ASN A 106 17.02 -35.83 35.49
C ASN A 106 15.76 -36.62 35.84
#